data_AF-A0A4R0IJB1-F1
#
_entry.id   AF-A0A4R0IJB1-F1
#
_cell.length_a   1.000
_cell.length_b   1.000
_cell.length_c   1.000
_cell.angle_alpha   90.00
_cell.angle_beta   90.00
_cell.angle_gamma   90.00
#
_symmetry.space_group_name_H-M   'P 1'
#
loop_
_entity.id
_entity.type
_entity.pdbx_description
1 polymer ?
#
loop_
_entity_poly.entity_id
_entity_poly.type
_entity_poly.pdbx_seq_one_letter_code
_entity_poly.pdbx_strand_id
1 'polypeptide(L)'
;MTTLSQNLLNLSDFAWQRLRSRVEGLTDEEYFWEPFDACWTIRPADDGYAADGFSEDGLRIPPDPAPFTTLAWRITHIVDILQEDRTATWFGHRPLAEDGQPPTPTSAADALAVLDRSYEIWRRRLAALSQDDLDRPMGEIAGPYADHDGTSFALHILDELIHHVGTVRDFYRGTHPEDPFAAAVAGELTPADRPALLAEAAAAQRWDVVPQLADLGFPVNERTKDGFTPAHLAAGNGSLDALRVLVEHGADLSLTDPRFNADVLGWANWFKQTEAADYLTERTRAGSDA
;
A
#
# COMPACT_ATOMS: atom_id res chain seq x y z
N MET A 1 27.12 -30.13 5.63
CA MET A 1 27.17 -28.81 6.28
C MET A 1 26.98 -27.78 5.19
N THR A 2 26.13 -26.76 5.38
CA THR A 2 25.97 -25.69 4.39
C THR A 2 27.24 -24.83 4.35
N THR A 3 27.67 -24.41 3.16
CA THR A 3 28.81 -23.49 2.99
C THR A 3 28.40 -22.06 3.38
N LEU A 4 29.38 -21.18 3.62
CA LEU A 4 29.11 -19.78 3.89
C LEU A 4 28.33 -19.12 2.73
N SER A 5 28.77 -19.34 1.48
CA SER A 5 28.07 -18.84 0.28
C SER A 5 26.62 -19.31 0.21
N GLN A 6 26.34 -20.57 0.58
CA GLN A 6 24.97 -21.08 0.60
C GLN A 6 24.12 -20.38 1.69
N ASN A 7 24.70 -20.08 2.86
CA ASN A 7 23.99 -19.36 3.91
C ASN A 7 23.69 -17.90 3.49
N LEU A 8 24.64 -17.23 2.84
CA LEU A 8 24.44 -15.88 2.29
C LEU A 8 23.35 -15.86 1.21
N LEU A 9 23.36 -16.82 0.28
CA LEU A 9 22.31 -16.97 -0.72
C LEU A 9 20.94 -17.22 -0.08
N ASN A 10 20.86 -18.13 0.88
CA ASN A 10 19.59 -18.44 1.56
C ASN A 10 19.03 -17.21 2.29
N LEU A 11 19.88 -16.43 2.96
CA LEU A 11 19.46 -15.20 3.62
C LEU A 11 19.04 -14.13 2.61
N SER A 12 19.78 -13.99 1.51
CA SER A 12 19.43 -13.10 0.40
C SER A 12 18.05 -13.46 -0.18
N ASP A 13 17.80 -14.73 -0.48
CA ASP A 13 16.53 -15.23 -1.04
C ASP A 13 15.37 -14.99 -0.07
N PHE A 14 15.60 -15.21 1.23
CA PHE A 14 14.61 -14.95 2.27
C PHE A 14 14.29 -13.46 2.44
N ALA A 15 15.32 -12.60 2.47
CA ALA A 15 15.16 -11.15 2.56
C ALA A 15 14.42 -10.60 1.34
N TRP A 16 14.78 -11.08 0.15
CA TRP A 16 14.12 -10.74 -1.10
C TRP A 16 12.64 -11.08 -1.10
N GLN A 17 12.26 -12.30 -0.73
CA GLN A 17 10.85 -12.70 -0.68
C GLN A 17 10.02 -11.79 0.25
N ARG A 18 10.59 -11.40 1.39
CA ARG A 18 9.94 -10.47 2.34
C ARG A 18 9.83 -9.05 1.80
N LEU A 19 10.86 -8.55 1.13
CA LEU A 19 10.80 -7.24 0.48
C LEU A 19 9.78 -7.25 -0.66
N ARG A 20 9.86 -8.25 -1.54
CA ARG A 20 9.06 -8.31 -2.76
C ARG A 20 7.57 -8.45 -2.48
N SER A 21 7.20 -9.27 -1.50
CA SER A 21 5.81 -9.37 -1.01
C SER A 21 5.32 -8.05 -0.40
N ARG A 22 6.19 -7.32 0.30
CA ARG A 22 5.84 -6.01 0.87
C ARG A 22 5.59 -4.94 -0.18
N VAL A 23 6.13 -5.04 -1.39
CA VAL A 23 5.88 -4.11 -2.51
C VAL A 23 4.93 -4.67 -3.57
N GLU A 24 4.27 -5.79 -3.29
CA GLU A 24 3.27 -6.35 -4.21
C GLU A 24 2.05 -5.43 -4.35
N GLY A 25 1.54 -5.27 -5.57
CA GLY A 25 0.43 -4.35 -5.87
C GLY A 25 0.75 -2.87 -5.62
N LEU A 26 2.02 -2.48 -5.70
CA LEU A 26 2.42 -1.07 -5.60
C LEU A 26 1.81 -0.25 -6.74
N THR A 27 1.16 0.86 -6.39
CA THR A 27 0.57 1.80 -7.35
C THR A 27 1.51 2.98 -7.60
N ASP A 28 1.32 3.70 -8.70
CA ASP A 28 2.11 4.90 -9.00
C ASP A 28 1.90 5.99 -7.94
N GLU A 29 0.67 6.15 -7.44
CA GLU A 29 0.37 7.09 -6.35
C GLU A 29 1.20 6.79 -5.10
N GLU A 30 1.23 5.53 -4.66
CA GLU A 30 2.01 5.10 -3.51
C GLU A 30 3.53 5.21 -3.77
N TYR A 31 3.97 4.87 -4.98
CA TYR A 31 5.38 4.90 -5.37
C TYR A 31 5.95 6.32 -5.35
N PHE A 32 5.21 7.29 -5.89
CA PHE A 32 5.62 8.70 -5.96
C PHE A 32 5.22 9.53 -4.74
N TRP A 33 4.64 8.92 -3.71
CA TRP A 33 4.19 9.64 -2.53
C TRP A 33 5.33 10.31 -1.75
N GLU A 34 5.18 11.61 -1.49
CA GLU A 34 6.09 12.43 -0.70
C GLU A 34 5.39 12.86 0.61
N PRO A 35 5.74 12.26 1.76
CA PRO A 35 5.08 12.59 3.03
C PRO A 35 5.51 13.92 3.66
N PHE A 36 6.65 14.47 3.24
CA PHE A 36 7.23 15.68 3.80
C PHE A 36 7.82 16.57 2.71
N ASP A 37 7.91 17.87 2.97
CA ASP A 37 8.61 18.79 2.09
C ASP A 37 10.10 18.42 2.00
N ALA A 38 10.70 18.65 0.83
CA ALA A 38 12.12 18.43 0.57
C ALA A 38 12.60 16.98 0.82
N CYS A 39 11.72 15.99 0.67
CA CYS A 39 12.12 14.59 0.58
C CYS A 39 13.14 14.38 -0.55
N TRP A 40 14.05 13.44 -0.34
CA TRP A 40 14.82 12.85 -1.43
C TRP A 40 13.95 11.82 -2.14
N THR A 41 13.77 12.03 -3.45
CA THR A 41 12.92 11.22 -4.32
C THR A 41 13.56 11.05 -5.70
N ILE A 42 12.82 10.47 -6.65
CA ILE A 42 13.16 10.56 -8.06
C ILE A 42 12.44 11.75 -8.70
N ARG A 43 13.14 12.48 -9.57
CA ARG A 43 12.62 13.67 -10.26
C ARG A 43 12.79 13.51 -11.76
N PRO A 44 11.89 14.08 -12.59
CA PRO A 44 12.12 14.17 -14.02
C PRO A 44 13.45 14.87 -14.33
N ALA A 45 14.17 14.36 -15.33
CA ALA A 45 15.43 14.87 -15.85
C ALA A 45 15.42 14.85 -17.39
N ASP A 46 16.45 15.43 -18.01
CA ASP A 46 16.52 15.58 -19.47
C ASP A 46 16.39 14.23 -20.22
N ASP A 47 16.92 13.15 -19.64
CA ASP A 47 16.89 11.78 -20.19
C ASP A 47 16.09 10.79 -19.33
N GLY A 48 15.01 11.25 -18.68
CA GLY A 48 14.08 10.38 -17.95
C GLY A 48 13.88 10.83 -16.50
N TYR A 49 14.36 10.04 -15.54
CA TYR A 49 14.30 10.36 -14.12
C TYR A 49 15.68 10.26 -13.48
N ALA A 50 15.94 11.06 -12.46
CA ALA A 50 17.14 11.01 -11.64
C ALA A 50 16.76 10.99 -10.16
N ALA A 51 17.47 10.18 -9.37
CA ALA A 51 17.30 10.14 -7.92
C ALA A 51 18.11 11.25 -7.24
N ASP A 52 17.48 11.96 -6.30
CA ASP A 52 18.15 12.98 -5.50
C ASP A 52 19.38 12.43 -4.80
N GLY A 53 20.50 13.14 -4.89
CA GLY A 53 21.75 12.73 -4.27
C GLY A 53 22.58 11.72 -5.06
N PHE A 54 22.07 11.14 -6.15
CA PHE A 54 22.89 10.33 -7.06
C PHE A 54 23.65 11.24 -8.04
N SER A 55 24.90 10.90 -8.31
CA SER A 55 25.77 11.58 -9.29
C SER A 55 26.67 10.56 -9.98
N GLU A 56 27.38 10.98 -11.04
CA GLU A 56 28.36 10.11 -11.73
C GLU A 56 29.43 9.54 -10.78
N ASP A 57 29.78 10.29 -9.71
CA ASP A 57 30.77 9.89 -8.71
C ASP A 57 30.15 9.08 -7.54
N GLY A 58 28.88 8.69 -7.65
CA GLY A 58 28.13 7.96 -6.63
C GLY A 58 27.23 8.84 -5.76
N LEU A 59 26.87 8.33 -4.57
CA LEU A 59 25.91 8.98 -3.68
C LEU A 59 26.54 10.16 -2.95
N ARG A 60 25.97 11.35 -3.14
CA ARG A 60 26.36 12.60 -2.48
C ARG A 60 26.09 12.53 -0.97
N ILE A 61 26.97 13.13 -0.19
CA ILE A 61 26.78 13.32 1.26
C ILE A 61 25.46 14.11 1.49
N PRO A 62 24.49 13.56 2.24
CA PRO A 62 23.24 14.25 2.53
C PRO A 62 23.47 15.49 3.41
N PRO A 63 22.60 16.51 3.33
CA PRO A 63 22.63 17.63 4.28
C PRO A 63 22.32 17.15 5.71
N ASP A 64 22.59 18.01 6.70
CA ASP A 64 22.25 17.77 8.12
C ASP A 64 21.12 18.73 8.55
N PRO A 65 19.93 18.24 8.96
CA PRO A 65 19.56 16.82 9.06
C PRO A 65 19.34 16.15 7.70
N ALA A 66 19.56 14.84 7.66
CA ALA A 66 19.34 14.03 6.46
C ALA A 66 17.86 14.09 6.03
N PRO A 67 17.56 14.33 4.74
CA PRO A 67 16.18 14.36 4.26
C PRO A 67 15.51 12.99 4.34
N PHE A 68 14.19 12.98 4.49
CA PHE A 68 13.42 11.75 4.38
C PHE A 68 13.48 11.20 2.95
N THR A 69 13.75 9.91 2.79
CA THR A 69 13.80 9.23 1.49
C THR A 69 12.48 8.52 1.17
N THR A 70 11.91 8.82 0.00
CA THR A 70 10.63 8.25 -0.47
C THR A 70 10.75 6.78 -0.86
N LEU A 71 9.60 6.13 -1.10
CA LEU A 71 9.58 4.77 -1.61
C LEU A 71 10.28 4.65 -2.98
N ALA A 72 10.05 5.60 -3.88
CA ALA A 72 10.74 5.66 -5.16
C ALA A 72 12.26 5.79 -5.03
N TRP A 73 12.74 6.66 -4.14
CA TRP A 73 14.16 6.80 -3.88
C TRP A 73 14.78 5.50 -3.35
N ARG A 74 14.13 4.87 -2.37
CA ARG A 74 14.64 3.66 -1.71
C ARG A 74 14.67 2.46 -2.65
N ILE A 75 13.67 2.29 -3.51
CA ILE A 75 13.71 1.23 -4.53
C ILE A 75 14.85 1.49 -5.52
N THR A 76 15.02 2.73 -5.99
CA THR A 76 16.12 3.11 -6.89
C THR A 76 17.49 2.86 -6.24
N HIS A 77 17.63 3.18 -4.96
CA HIS A 77 18.85 2.94 -4.20
C HIS A 77 19.18 1.44 -4.05
N ILE A 78 18.18 0.60 -3.80
CA ILE A 78 18.38 -0.86 -3.75
C ILE A 78 18.78 -1.41 -5.12
N VAL A 79 18.11 -0.95 -6.18
CA VAL A 79 18.43 -1.30 -7.57
C VAL A 79 19.90 -0.99 -7.89
N ASP A 80 20.35 0.22 -7.56
CA ASP A 80 21.75 0.64 -7.68
C ASP A 80 22.69 -0.31 -6.92
N ILE A 81 22.44 -0.55 -5.64
CA ILE A 81 23.26 -1.43 -4.79
C ILE A 81 23.37 -2.85 -5.37
N LEU A 82 22.27 -3.42 -5.87
CA LEU A 82 22.24 -4.80 -6.35
C LEU A 82 22.93 -4.98 -7.71
N GLN A 83 22.78 -4.01 -8.61
CA GLN A 83 23.18 -4.16 -10.02
C GLN A 83 24.48 -3.46 -10.39
N GLU A 84 24.84 -2.36 -9.73
CA GLU A 84 26.00 -1.54 -10.09
C GLU A 84 27.28 -2.34 -10.31
N ASP A 85 28.13 -1.83 -11.21
CA ASP A 85 29.37 -2.50 -11.59
C ASP A 85 30.32 -2.65 -10.39
N ARG A 86 30.22 -1.73 -9.41
CA ARG A 86 30.97 -1.80 -8.14
C ARG A 86 30.75 -3.15 -7.44
N THR A 87 29.53 -3.69 -7.51
CA THR A 87 29.18 -4.94 -6.81
C THR A 87 29.94 -6.12 -7.40
N ALA A 88 30.13 -6.19 -8.73
CA ALA A 88 30.98 -7.23 -9.33
C ALA A 88 32.48 -6.97 -9.12
N THR A 89 32.92 -5.72 -9.33
CA THR A 89 34.35 -5.36 -9.31
C THR A 89 34.96 -5.44 -7.92
N TRP A 90 34.21 -5.16 -6.86
CA TRP A 90 34.68 -5.30 -5.47
C TRP A 90 34.84 -6.77 -5.08
N PHE A 91 34.01 -7.68 -5.62
CA PHE A 91 34.26 -9.12 -5.57
C PHE A 91 35.36 -9.58 -6.54
N GLY A 92 35.92 -8.69 -7.37
CA GLY A 92 37.08 -8.98 -8.22
C GLY A 92 36.67 -9.68 -9.51
N HIS A 93 35.37 -9.68 -9.78
CA HIS A 93 34.78 -10.20 -10.98
C HIS A 93 34.62 -9.05 -11.98
N ARG A 94 34.46 -9.39 -13.26
CA ARG A 94 34.16 -8.38 -14.29
C ARG A 94 32.65 -8.25 -14.44
N PRO A 95 32.09 -7.03 -14.54
CA PRO A 95 30.70 -6.86 -14.92
C PRO A 95 30.42 -7.52 -16.27
N LEU A 96 29.24 -8.13 -16.41
CA LEU A 96 28.82 -8.67 -17.70
C LEU A 96 28.13 -7.56 -18.51
N ALA A 97 28.42 -7.49 -19.81
CA ALA A 97 27.80 -6.49 -20.68
C ALA A 97 26.25 -6.59 -20.70
N GLU A 98 25.71 -7.79 -20.48
CA GLU A 98 24.27 -8.04 -20.40
C GLU A 98 23.61 -7.52 -19.10
N ASP A 99 24.40 -7.29 -18.05
CA ASP A 99 23.89 -6.69 -16.80
C ASP A 99 23.42 -5.26 -17.09
N GLY A 100 24.21 -4.51 -17.87
CA GLY A 100 23.92 -3.11 -18.18
C GLY A 100 23.82 -2.23 -16.94
N GLN A 101 23.57 -0.95 -17.14
CA GLN A 101 23.36 -0.01 -16.04
C GLN A 101 21.90 -0.09 -15.55
N PRO A 102 21.65 0.05 -14.24
CA PRO A 102 20.30 0.11 -13.72
C PRO A 102 19.60 1.39 -14.21
N PRO A 103 18.43 1.30 -14.87
CA PRO A 103 17.66 2.50 -15.19
C PRO A 103 17.01 3.07 -13.92
N THR A 104 16.80 4.38 -13.88
CA THR A 104 15.92 4.98 -12.85
C THR A 104 14.47 4.66 -13.24
N PRO A 105 13.70 3.96 -12.38
CA PRO A 105 12.35 3.55 -12.76
C PRO A 105 11.41 4.74 -12.92
N THR A 106 10.46 4.61 -13.84
CA THR A 106 9.57 5.70 -14.27
C THR A 106 8.11 5.52 -13.84
N SER A 107 7.79 4.38 -13.24
CA SER A 107 6.48 4.03 -12.67
C SER A 107 6.67 2.95 -11.60
N ALA A 108 5.63 2.65 -10.82
CA ALA A 108 5.62 1.55 -9.88
C ALA A 108 5.84 0.20 -10.57
N ALA A 109 5.19 -0.02 -11.71
CA ALA A 109 5.34 -1.26 -12.47
C ALA A 109 6.78 -1.43 -12.99
N ASP A 110 7.37 -0.35 -13.51
CA ASP A 110 8.76 -0.31 -13.95
C ASP A 110 9.71 -0.55 -12.77
N ALA A 111 9.45 0.08 -11.62
CA ALA A 111 10.24 -0.10 -10.41
C ALA A 111 10.28 -1.55 -9.93
N LEU A 112 9.16 -2.26 -9.96
CA LEU A 112 9.10 -3.68 -9.63
C LEU A 112 9.87 -4.53 -10.65
N ALA A 113 9.74 -4.26 -11.94
CA ALA A 113 10.43 -5.00 -12.99
C ALA A 113 11.96 -4.82 -12.94
N VAL A 114 12.42 -3.58 -12.73
CA VAL A 114 13.84 -3.26 -12.57
C VAL A 114 14.39 -3.90 -11.30
N LEU A 115 13.66 -3.80 -10.18
CA LEU A 115 14.05 -4.41 -8.92
C LEU A 115 14.17 -5.94 -9.01
N ASP A 116 13.21 -6.61 -9.68
CA ASP A 116 13.23 -8.05 -9.93
C ASP A 116 14.49 -8.42 -10.75
N ARG A 117 14.78 -7.68 -11.83
CA ARG A 117 15.98 -7.89 -12.67
C ARG A 117 17.28 -7.65 -11.89
N SER A 118 17.39 -6.56 -11.14
CA SER A 118 18.59 -6.24 -10.35
C SER A 118 18.85 -7.31 -9.29
N TYR A 119 17.80 -7.86 -8.69
CA TYR A 119 17.94 -8.97 -7.76
C TYR A 119 18.41 -10.27 -8.43
N GLU A 120 17.92 -10.60 -9.63
CA GLU A 120 18.43 -11.75 -10.40
C GLU A 120 19.93 -11.64 -10.71
N ILE A 121 20.38 -10.44 -11.07
CA ILE A 121 21.79 -10.13 -11.30
C ILE A 121 22.60 -10.32 -10.01
N TRP A 122 22.16 -9.69 -8.91
CA TRP A 122 22.80 -9.84 -7.60
C TRP A 122 22.90 -11.30 -7.19
N ARG A 123 21.79 -12.03 -7.24
CA ARG A 123 21.70 -13.43 -6.83
C ARG A 123 22.64 -14.31 -7.65
N ARG A 124 22.72 -14.09 -8.97
CA ARG A 124 23.67 -14.80 -9.85
C ARG A 124 25.13 -14.49 -9.48
N ARG A 125 25.47 -13.23 -9.24
CA ARG A 125 26.82 -12.81 -8.80
C ARG A 125 27.19 -13.46 -7.47
N LEU A 126 26.31 -13.37 -6.47
CA LEU A 126 26.49 -13.99 -5.16
C LEU A 126 26.68 -15.51 -5.25
N ALA A 127 25.94 -16.19 -6.14
CA ALA A 127 26.06 -17.63 -6.35
C ALA A 127 27.36 -18.06 -7.04
N ALA A 128 28.01 -17.15 -7.76
CA ALA A 128 29.28 -17.40 -8.44
C ALA A 128 30.50 -17.20 -7.52
N LEU A 129 30.32 -16.66 -6.31
CA LEU A 129 31.43 -16.39 -5.39
C LEU A 129 32.02 -17.68 -4.81
N SER A 130 33.34 -17.79 -4.93
CA SER A 130 34.14 -18.80 -4.23
C SER A 130 34.41 -18.38 -2.77
N GLN A 131 34.95 -19.31 -1.96
CA GLN A 131 35.39 -18.97 -0.60
C GLN A 131 36.54 -17.96 -0.63
N ASP A 132 37.45 -18.04 -1.61
CA ASP A 132 38.55 -17.09 -1.76
C ASP A 132 38.05 -15.68 -2.08
N ASP A 133 36.96 -15.55 -2.86
CA ASP A 133 36.32 -14.25 -3.12
C ASP A 133 35.73 -13.63 -1.84
N LEU A 134 35.24 -14.48 -0.93
CA LEU A 134 34.62 -14.06 0.33
C LEU A 134 35.63 -13.73 1.43
N ASP A 135 36.81 -14.36 1.42
CA ASP A 135 37.84 -14.21 2.45
C ASP A 135 38.88 -13.13 2.10
N ARG A 136 39.02 -12.79 0.82
CA ARG A 136 40.01 -11.79 0.40
C ARG A 136 39.59 -10.37 0.82
N PRO A 137 40.56 -9.50 1.16
CA PRO A 137 40.30 -8.07 1.29
C PRO A 137 39.76 -7.48 -0.01
N MET A 138 38.88 -6.49 0.10
CA MET A 138 38.32 -5.75 -1.03
C MET A 138 39.41 -4.97 -1.79
N GLY A 139 40.40 -4.43 -1.06
CA GLY A 139 41.51 -3.67 -1.61
C GLY A 139 41.16 -2.22 -1.93
N GLU A 140 42.13 -1.48 -2.49
CA GLU A 140 42.07 -0.02 -2.68
C GLU A 140 40.82 0.46 -3.47
N ILE A 141 40.27 -0.39 -4.35
CA ILE A 141 39.06 -0.10 -5.13
C ILE A 141 37.84 0.21 -4.24
N ALA A 142 37.82 -0.32 -3.02
CA ALA A 142 36.75 -0.10 -2.05
C ALA A 142 37.00 1.08 -1.11
N GLY A 143 38.08 1.85 -1.34
CA GLY A 143 38.39 3.07 -0.60
C GLY A 143 38.44 2.85 0.92
N PRO A 144 37.56 3.50 1.72
CA PRO A 144 37.54 3.34 3.17
C PRO A 144 37.23 1.90 3.61
N TYR A 145 36.68 1.06 2.72
CA TYR A 145 36.37 -0.34 3.01
C TYR A 145 37.45 -1.31 2.53
N ALA A 146 38.64 -0.84 2.15
CA ALA A 146 39.69 -1.67 1.56
C ALA A 146 40.11 -2.88 2.41
N ASP A 147 40.08 -2.74 3.74
CA ASP A 147 40.45 -3.80 4.69
C ASP A 147 39.30 -4.76 5.04
N HIS A 148 38.08 -4.49 4.57
CA HIS A 148 36.95 -5.43 4.72
C HIS A 148 37.09 -6.60 3.72
N ASP A 149 36.48 -7.73 4.06
CA ASP A 149 36.43 -8.91 3.20
C ASP A 149 35.12 -9.02 2.41
N GLY A 150 35.07 -9.97 1.47
CA GLY A 150 33.91 -10.18 0.62
C GLY A 150 32.68 -10.62 1.41
N THR A 151 32.88 -11.35 2.51
CA THR A 151 31.80 -11.70 3.44
C THR A 151 31.14 -10.47 4.03
N SER A 152 31.94 -9.52 4.53
CA SER A 152 31.47 -8.26 5.09
C SER A 152 30.72 -7.43 4.04
N PHE A 153 31.23 -7.38 2.82
CA PHE A 153 30.56 -6.67 1.73
C PHE A 153 29.23 -7.33 1.35
N ALA A 154 29.18 -8.66 1.20
CA ALA A 154 27.94 -9.37 0.93
C ALA A 154 26.90 -9.14 2.03
N LEU A 155 27.30 -9.21 3.30
CA LEU A 155 26.43 -8.92 4.44
C LEU A 155 25.91 -7.48 4.43
N HIS A 156 26.73 -6.51 4.03
CA HIS A 156 26.29 -5.12 3.87
C HIS A 156 25.20 -4.99 2.80
N ILE A 157 25.38 -5.58 1.62
CA ILE A 157 24.34 -5.59 0.57
C ILE A 157 23.04 -6.22 1.08
N LEU A 158 23.14 -7.29 1.87
CA LEU A 158 21.99 -7.95 2.48
C LEU A 158 21.29 -7.06 3.53
N ASP A 159 22.06 -6.33 4.34
CA ASP A 159 21.52 -5.37 5.32
C ASP A 159 20.70 -4.29 4.61
N GLU A 160 21.27 -3.68 3.57
CA GLU A 160 20.58 -2.67 2.74
C GLU A 160 19.27 -3.21 2.15
N LEU A 161 19.28 -4.46 1.66
CA LEU A 161 18.07 -5.12 1.16
C LEU A 161 17.00 -5.31 2.26
N ILE A 162 17.41 -5.54 3.51
CA ILE A 162 16.51 -5.84 4.63
C ILE A 162 15.83 -4.58 5.17
N HIS A 163 16.54 -3.45 5.31
CA HIS A 163 16.02 -2.29 6.06
C HIS A 163 15.30 -1.22 5.25
N HIS A 164 15.49 -1.12 3.93
CA HIS A 164 15.09 0.10 3.21
C HIS A 164 13.58 0.24 2.96
N VAL A 165 12.86 -0.80 2.58
CA VAL A 165 11.53 -0.58 1.95
C VAL A 165 10.35 -0.60 2.92
N GLY A 166 10.43 -1.40 3.99
CA GLY A 166 9.24 -1.81 4.75
C GLY A 166 8.46 -0.68 5.42
N THR A 167 9.13 0.28 6.04
CA THR A 167 8.49 1.27 6.92
C THR A 167 7.72 2.36 6.18
N VAL A 168 8.15 2.75 4.97
CA VAL A 168 7.52 3.85 4.22
C VAL A 168 6.15 3.44 3.68
N ARG A 169 6.05 2.22 3.13
CA ARG A 169 4.79 1.63 2.66
C ARG A 169 3.78 1.46 3.80
N ASP A 170 4.25 0.96 4.95
CA ASP A 170 3.40 0.84 6.15
C ASP A 170 2.89 2.22 6.61
N PHE A 171 3.71 3.27 6.49
CA PHE A 171 3.30 4.65 6.79
C PHE A 171 2.30 5.21 5.77
N TYR A 172 2.49 4.95 4.48
CA TYR A 172 1.52 5.32 3.43
C TYR A 172 0.16 4.72 3.74
N ARG A 173 0.08 3.40 3.92
CA ARG A 173 -1.18 2.69 4.21
C ARG A 173 -1.84 3.13 5.52
N GLY A 174 -1.04 3.49 6.53
CA GLY A 174 -1.56 4.03 7.79
C GLY A 174 -2.16 5.44 7.67
N THR A 175 -1.64 6.24 6.73
CA THR A 175 -2.11 7.61 6.46
C THR A 175 -3.15 7.70 5.35
N HIS A 176 -3.23 6.66 4.51
CA HIS A 176 -4.18 6.47 3.42
C HIS A 176 -4.95 5.16 3.67
N PRO A 177 -5.70 5.04 4.79
CA PRO A 177 -6.56 3.90 4.95
C PRO A 177 -7.52 3.89 3.77
N GLU A 178 -7.65 2.74 3.10
CA GLU A 178 -8.63 2.64 2.02
C GLU A 178 -10.00 3.02 2.58
N ASP A 179 -10.55 4.13 2.11
CA ASP A 179 -11.91 4.53 2.42
C ASP A 179 -12.80 3.75 1.44
N PRO A 180 -13.44 2.66 1.87
CA PRO A 180 -14.24 1.85 0.97
C PRO A 180 -15.43 2.64 0.40
N PHE A 181 -15.82 3.74 1.05
CA PHE A 181 -16.84 4.64 0.53
C PHE A 181 -16.31 5.47 -0.64
N ALA A 182 -15.06 5.96 -0.57
CA ALA A 182 -14.43 6.67 -1.67
C ALA A 182 -14.19 5.74 -2.87
N ALA A 183 -13.71 4.52 -2.62
CA ALA A 183 -13.52 3.49 -3.66
C ALA A 183 -14.83 3.15 -4.39
N ALA A 184 -15.94 3.04 -3.65
CA ALA A 184 -17.25 2.83 -4.26
C ALA A 184 -17.70 4.02 -5.12
N VAL A 185 -17.52 5.25 -4.64
CA VAL A 185 -17.86 6.47 -5.39
C VAL A 185 -17.00 6.63 -6.65
N ALA A 186 -15.75 6.18 -6.62
CA ALA A 186 -14.86 6.12 -7.77
C ALA A 186 -15.19 4.98 -8.76
N GLY A 187 -16.09 4.06 -8.41
CA GLY A 187 -16.45 2.89 -9.23
C GLY A 187 -15.44 1.74 -9.16
N GLU A 188 -14.51 1.79 -8.20
CA GLU A 188 -13.47 0.76 -7.98
C GLU A 188 -13.98 -0.39 -7.10
N LEU A 189 -15.05 -0.16 -6.34
CA LEU A 189 -15.71 -1.14 -5.50
C LEU A 189 -17.19 -1.23 -5.90
N THR A 190 -17.66 -2.43 -6.22
CA THR A 190 -19.02 -2.67 -6.69
C THR A 190 -19.91 -3.30 -5.61
N PRO A 191 -21.25 -3.26 -5.78
CA PRO A 191 -22.17 -3.99 -4.90
C PRO A 191 -21.87 -5.49 -4.76
N ALA A 192 -21.24 -6.12 -5.75
CA ALA A 192 -20.88 -7.55 -5.68
C ALA A 192 -19.69 -7.80 -4.75
N ASP A 193 -18.75 -6.85 -4.66
CA ASP A 193 -17.54 -6.97 -3.85
C ASP A 193 -17.85 -6.82 -2.35
N ARG A 194 -18.75 -5.89 -2.02
CA ARG A 194 -19.12 -5.58 -0.64
C ARG A 194 -20.58 -5.09 -0.54
N PRO A 195 -21.56 -5.99 -0.61
CA PRO A 195 -22.98 -5.61 -0.65
C PRO A 195 -23.43 -4.82 0.58
N ALA A 196 -22.82 -5.05 1.74
CA ALA A 196 -23.17 -4.37 2.99
C ALA A 196 -22.59 -2.95 3.11
N LEU A 197 -21.84 -2.45 2.13
CA LEU A 197 -21.11 -1.19 2.24
C LEU A 197 -22.01 0.01 2.58
N LEU A 198 -23.22 0.06 2.02
CA LEU A 198 -24.19 1.12 2.32
C LEU A 198 -24.67 1.05 3.79
N ALA A 199 -24.89 -0.15 4.33
CA ALA A 199 -25.22 -0.34 5.74
C ALA A 199 -24.05 0.03 6.66
N GLU A 200 -22.82 -0.25 6.23
CA GLU A 200 -21.60 0.12 6.95
C GLU A 200 -21.38 1.64 6.93
N ALA A 201 -21.70 2.34 5.84
CA ALA A 201 -21.68 3.80 5.77
C ALA A 201 -22.65 4.42 6.78
N ALA A 202 -23.88 3.89 6.86
CA ALA A 202 -24.87 4.30 7.84
C ALA A 202 -24.40 4.01 9.28
N ALA A 203 -23.74 2.88 9.53
CA ALA A 203 -23.21 2.53 10.84
C ALA A 203 -22.06 3.45 11.27
N ALA A 204 -21.24 3.89 10.31
CA ALA A 204 -20.19 4.89 10.50
C ALA A 204 -20.71 6.33 10.52
N GLN A 205 -22.04 6.54 10.38
CA GLN A 205 -22.69 7.85 10.28
C GLN A 205 -22.17 8.74 9.15
N ARG A 206 -21.67 8.13 8.06
CA ARG A 206 -21.27 8.81 6.83
C ARG A 206 -22.51 9.09 5.98
N TRP A 207 -23.42 9.92 6.49
CA TRP A 207 -24.70 10.21 5.83
C TRP A 207 -24.54 10.91 4.48
N ASP A 208 -23.40 11.58 4.27
CA ASP A 208 -23.01 12.25 3.04
C ASP A 208 -22.85 11.29 1.84
N VAL A 209 -22.42 10.05 2.08
CA VAL A 209 -22.20 9.06 1.00
C VAL A 209 -23.39 8.13 0.78
N VAL A 210 -24.36 8.07 1.71
CA VAL A 210 -25.53 7.19 1.61
C VAL A 210 -26.30 7.39 0.30
N PRO A 211 -26.60 8.62 -0.17
CA PRO A 211 -27.26 8.82 -1.45
C PRO A 211 -26.46 8.31 -2.63
N GLN A 212 -25.14 8.59 -2.64
CA GLN A 212 -24.25 8.15 -3.72
C GLN A 212 -24.20 6.63 -3.82
N LEU A 213 -24.07 5.93 -2.68
CA LEU A 213 -24.08 4.46 -2.66
C LEU A 213 -25.42 3.89 -3.12
N ALA A 214 -26.54 4.52 -2.76
CA ALA A 214 -27.87 4.10 -3.20
C ALA A 214 -28.05 4.28 -4.73
N ASP A 215 -27.57 5.41 -5.28
CA ASP A 215 -27.55 5.70 -6.73
C ASP A 215 -26.67 4.71 -7.51
N LEU A 216 -25.55 4.29 -6.91
CA LEU A 216 -24.65 3.28 -7.48
C LEU A 216 -25.20 1.84 -7.39
N GLY A 217 -26.40 1.66 -6.85
CA GLY A 217 -27.07 0.36 -6.78
C GLY A 217 -26.58 -0.55 -5.66
N PHE A 218 -25.93 -0.02 -4.63
CA PHE A 218 -25.67 -0.80 -3.42
C PHE A 218 -27.00 -1.17 -2.74
N PRO A 219 -27.18 -2.41 -2.26
CA PRO A 219 -28.47 -2.85 -1.72
C PRO A 219 -28.86 -2.08 -0.46
N VAL A 220 -30.01 -1.41 -0.50
CA VAL A 220 -30.54 -0.62 0.63
C VAL A 220 -31.07 -1.46 1.80
N ASN A 221 -31.19 -2.77 1.61
CA ASN A 221 -31.70 -3.71 2.61
C ASN A 221 -30.65 -4.70 3.12
N GLU A 222 -29.40 -4.62 2.63
CA GLU A 222 -28.31 -5.43 3.17
C GLU A 222 -28.05 -5.05 4.62
N ARG A 223 -27.61 -6.02 5.43
CA ARG A 223 -27.41 -5.82 6.86
C ARG A 223 -25.94 -5.66 7.20
N THR A 224 -25.64 -4.86 8.22
CA THR A 224 -24.32 -4.88 8.86
C THR A 224 -24.06 -6.25 9.50
N LYS A 225 -22.83 -6.51 9.95
CA LYS A 225 -22.48 -7.71 10.73
C LYS A 225 -23.31 -7.89 12.00
N ASP A 226 -23.83 -6.80 12.55
CA ASP A 226 -24.73 -6.79 13.73
C ASP A 226 -26.21 -7.00 13.36
N GLY A 227 -26.52 -7.13 12.07
CA GLY A 227 -27.85 -7.43 11.56
C GLY A 227 -28.75 -6.21 11.32
N PHE A 228 -28.22 -5.00 11.32
CA PHE A 228 -29.00 -3.76 11.12
C PHE A 228 -29.01 -3.35 9.66
N THR A 229 -30.17 -2.93 9.14
CA THR A 229 -30.26 -2.31 7.82
C THR A 229 -29.88 -0.82 7.90
N PRO A 230 -29.51 -0.18 6.78
CA PRO A 230 -29.28 1.26 6.73
C PRO A 230 -30.45 2.07 7.28
N ALA A 231 -31.69 1.63 7.01
CA ALA A 231 -32.90 2.31 7.47
C ALA A 231 -33.05 2.27 8.99
N HIS A 232 -32.73 1.15 9.65
CA HIS A 232 -32.68 1.09 11.12
C HIS A 232 -31.71 2.15 11.67
N LEU A 233 -30.50 2.18 11.12
CA LEU A 233 -29.43 3.08 11.58
C LEU A 233 -29.80 4.55 11.38
N ALA A 234 -30.35 4.91 10.22
CA ALA A 234 -30.83 6.27 9.95
C ALA A 234 -31.99 6.67 10.87
N ALA A 235 -32.96 5.78 11.08
CA ALA A 235 -34.10 6.01 11.95
C ALA A 235 -33.71 6.17 13.42
N GLY A 236 -32.80 5.34 13.93
CA GLY A 236 -32.31 5.43 15.31
C GLY A 236 -31.40 6.63 15.56
N ASN A 237 -30.66 7.08 14.54
CA ASN A 237 -29.81 8.27 14.64
C ASN A 237 -30.56 9.59 14.39
N GLY A 238 -31.82 9.53 13.89
CA GLY A 238 -32.61 10.71 13.55
C GLY A 238 -32.17 11.38 12.25
N SER A 239 -31.43 10.67 11.39
CA SER A 239 -30.93 11.17 10.11
C SER A 239 -32.02 11.11 9.05
N LEU A 240 -33.00 12.01 9.17
CA LEU A 240 -34.23 12.00 8.37
C LEU A 240 -33.98 12.08 6.87
N ASP A 241 -33.01 12.87 6.42
CA ASP A 241 -32.70 13.01 5.00
C ASP A 241 -32.13 11.70 4.42
N ALA A 242 -31.19 11.06 5.12
CA ALA A 242 -30.72 9.73 4.73
C ALA A 242 -31.85 8.70 4.74
N LEU A 243 -32.74 8.74 5.75
CA LEU A 243 -33.89 7.85 5.81
C LEU A 243 -34.86 8.06 4.62
N ARG A 244 -35.07 9.29 4.18
CA ARG A 244 -35.89 9.60 2.98
C ARG A 244 -35.28 9.00 1.73
N VAL A 245 -33.98 9.21 1.52
CA VAL A 245 -33.23 8.66 0.39
C VAL A 245 -33.33 7.13 0.38
N LEU A 246 -33.08 6.48 1.52
CA LEU A 246 -33.21 5.02 1.62
C LEU A 246 -34.60 4.52 1.22
N VAL A 247 -35.65 5.23 1.66
CA VAL A 247 -37.03 4.89 1.30
C VAL A 247 -37.32 5.13 -0.19
N GLU A 248 -36.78 6.20 -0.78
CA GLU A 248 -36.88 6.47 -2.23
C GLU A 248 -36.24 5.35 -3.07
N HIS A 249 -35.17 4.75 -2.57
CA HIS A 249 -34.48 3.61 -3.19
C HIS A 249 -35.05 2.24 -2.79
N GLY A 250 -36.21 2.18 -2.10
CA GLY A 250 -36.92 0.94 -1.84
C GLY A 250 -36.49 0.19 -0.57
N ALA A 251 -36.06 0.91 0.47
CA ALA A 251 -35.82 0.30 1.79
C ALA A 251 -37.08 -0.37 2.34
N ASP A 252 -36.94 -1.62 2.78
CA ASP A 252 -37.99 -2.39 3.45
C ASP A 252 -38.04 -2.01 4.94
N LEU A 253 -39.04 -1.19 5.27
CA LEU A 253 -39.25 -0.65 6.61
C LEU A 253 -39.81 -1.68 7.60
N SER A 254 -40.23 -2.86 7.12
CA SER A 254 -40.81 -3.93 7.94
C SER A 254 -39.77 -4.93 8.47
N LEU A 255 -38.54 -4.88 7.96
CA LEU A 255 -37.45 -5.73 8.43
C LEU A 255 -37.20 -5.45 9.92
N THR A 256 -37.04 -6.51 10.71
CA THR A 256 -36.71 -6.39 12.14
C THR A 256 -35.24 -6.64 12.40
N ASP A 257 -34.72 -5.96 13.43
CA ASP A 257 -33.38 -6.17 13.94
C ASP A 257 -33.28 -7.40 14.88
N PRO A 258 -32.12 -8.08 14.95
CA PRO A 258 -31.98 -9.28 15.77
C PRO A 258 -31.86 -9.02 17.28
N ARG A 259 -31.60 -7.77 17.69
CA ARG A 259 -31.30 -7.41 19.09
C ARG A 259 -32.55 -7.06 19.88
N PHE A 260 -33.46 -6.30 19.29
CA PHE A 260 -34.69 -5.82 19.92
C PHE A 260 -35.95 -6.39 19.27
N ASN A 261 -35.81 -7.09 18.14
CA ASN A 261 -36.93 -7.51 17.30
C ASN A 261 -37.84 -6.31 16.94
N ALA A 262 -37.22 -5.14 16.73
CA ALA A 262 -37.89 -3.91 16.35
C ALA A 262 -37.68 -3.67 14.86
N ASP A 263 -38.72 -3.15 14.20
CA ASP A 263 -38.62 -2.64 12.84
C ASP A 263 -38.03 -1.22 12.83
N VAL A 264 -37.98 -0.60 11.64
CA VAL A 264 -37.39 0.73 11.46
C VAL A 264 -38.13 1.80 12.27
N LEU A 265 -39.46 1.72 12.37
CA LEU A 265 -40.27 2.63 13.20
C LEU A 265 -40.03 2.37 14.70
N GLY A 266 -39.90 1.11 15.09
CA GLY A 266 -39.52 0.71 16.45
C GLY A 266 -38.20 1.32 16.88
N TRP A 267 -37.21 1.37 15.99
CA TRP A 267 -35.94 2.07 16.24
C TRP A 267 -36.10 3.57 16.43
N ALA A 268 -36.82 4.26 15.53
CA ALA A 268 -37.08 5.68 15.68
C ALA A 268 -37.75 6.00 17.04
N ASN A 269 -38.73 5.20 17.44
CA ASN A 269 -39.42 5.35 18.72
C ASN A 269 -38.51 5.06 19.92
N TRP A 270 -37.73 3.97 19.87
CA TRP A 270 -36.84 3.57 20.95
C TRP A 270 -35.79 4.63 21.25
N PHE A 271 -35.17 5.18 20.21
CA PHE A 271 -34.17 6.24 20.32
C PHE A 271 -34.78 7.65 20.39
N LYS A 272 -36.12 7.75 20.41
CA LYS A 272 -36.88 9.01 20.56
C LYS A 272 -36.63 10.01 19.44
N GLN A 273 -36.44 9.52 18.22
CA GLN A 273 -36.27 10.32 17.01
C GLN A 273 -37.64 10.69 16.44
N THR A 274 -38.27 11.71 17.02
CA THR A 274 -39.67 12.08 16.75
C THR A 274 -39.94 12.34 15.27
N GLU A 275 -39.10 13.13 14.59
CA GLU A 275 -39.32 13.46 13.18
C GLU A 275 -39.22 12.22 12.26
N ALA A 276 -38.28 11.31 12.56
CA ALA A 276 -38.18 10.05 11.83
C ALA A 276 -39.38 9.15 12.10
N ALA A 277 -39.86 9.07 13.35
CA ALA A 277 -41.03 8.28 13.72
C ALA A 277 -42.32 8.80 13.07
N ASP A 278 -42.51 10.11 13.02
CA ASP A 278 -43.64 10.77 12.37
C ASP A 278 -43.63 10.47 10.87
N TYR A 279 -42.47 10.68 10.21
CA TYR A 279 -42.28 10.37 8.79
C TYR A 279 -42.60 8.89 8.47
N LEU A 280 -42.09 7.96 9.27
CA LEU A 280 -42.33 6.53 9.09
C LEU A 280 -43.81 6.15 9.32
N THR A 281 -44.46 6.76 10.32
CA THR A 281 -45.89 6.53 10.62
C THR A 281 -46.78 6.97 9.46
N GLU A 282 -46.48 8.12 8.85
CA GLU A 282 -47.19 8.61 7.67
C GLU A 282 -47.03 7.65 6.48
N ARG A 283 -45.81 7.14 6.25
CA ARG A 283 -45.53 6.18 5.17
C ARG A 283 -46.27 4.85 5.35
N THR A 284 -46.31 4.31 6.56
CA THR A 284 -47.03 3.05 6.85
C THR A 284 -48.53 3.18 6.57
N ARG A 285 -49.15 4.31 6.92
CA ARG A 285 -50.56 4.58 6.65
C ARG A 285 -50.85 4.70 5.14
N ALA A 286 -49.98 5.40 4.41
CA ALA A 286 -50.13 5.57 2.97
C ALA A 286 -50.00 4.24 2.20
N GLY A 287 -49.20 3.30 2.69
CA GLY A 287 -49.04 1.97 2.07
C GLY A 287 -50.18 0.98 2.34
N SER A 288 -50.99 1.20 3.38
CA SER A 288 -52.15 0.36 3.71
C SER A 288 -53.44 0.73 2.98
N ASP A 289 -53.47 1.89 2.33
CA ASP A 289 -54.65 2.43 1.62
C ASP A 289 -54.59 2.24 0.07
N ALA A 290 -53.57 1.53 -0.44
CA ALA A 290 -53.33 1.23 -1.86
C ALA A 290 -53.48 -0.27 -2.16
#